data_AF-A0A848FUJ9-F1
#
_entry.id   AF-A0A848FUJ9-F1
#
_cell.length_a   1.000
_cell.length_b   1.000
_cell.length_c   1.000
_cell.angle_alpha   90.00
_cell.angle_beta   90.00
_cell.angle_gamma   90.00
#
_symmetry.space_group_name_H-M   'P 1'
#
loop_
_entity.id
_entity.type
_entity.pdbx_description
1 polymer ?
#
loop_
_entity_poly.entity_id
_entity_poly.type
_entity_poly.pdbx_seq_one_letter_code
_entity_poly.pdbx_strand_id
1 'polypeptide(L)'
;MSQTENIILYPEPSAIFKDPALARYFKPLLTHTVQVNNTSYQIHLFSRDGLICKEEPVYQYSESYCFGFRYNQGRYEFLGDLQVFEETGKLPALHQFLQQDFDAKKDEYLKNKTTVKEYLEAIRKELGEASRFGEFIYAEIYARSFYSYEFTKYYFRKYGVHRHISVVTEQWAKNTDPFLLDEADAQDMLEEWLEGFEEDTENEYGITTGMFAGGTESRRFTALAGSSVVFALLDAEKDIVYMVEYTS
;
A
#
# COMPACT_ATOMS: atom_id res chain seq x y z
N MET A 1 9.92 15.47 21.89
CA MET A 1 8.62 15.46 21.18
C MET A 1 8.36 14.01 20.84
N SER A 2 7.23 13.43 21.26
CA SER A 2 6.99 12.00 21.00
C SER A 2 6.74 11.78 19.51
N GLN A 3 7.37 10.76 18.93
CA GLN A 3 7.33 10.40 17.49
C GLN A 3 5.90 10.24 16.90
N THR A 4 4.86 10.18 17.74
CA THR A 4 3.45 10.06 17.34
C THR A 4 2.77 11.37 16.92
N GLU A 5 3.34 12.56 17.16
CA GLU A 5 2.68 13.84 16.83
C GLU A 5 2.70 14.21 15.33
N ASN A 6 3.45 13.47 14.50
CA ASN A 6 3.65 13.78 13.07
C ASN A 6 3.12 12.72 12.10
N ILE A 7 2.29 11.76 12.54
CA ILE A 7 1.78 10.69 11.69
C ILE A 7 0.28 10.86 11.43
N ILE A 8 -0.12 10.83 10.17
CA ILE A 8 -1.52 10.82 9.74
C ILE A 8 -1.81 9.45 9.14
N LEU A 9 -2.71 8.66 9.76
CA LEU A 9 -3.12 7.35 9.23
C LEU A 9 -4.26 7.49 8.22
N TYR A 10 -4.25 6.65 7.19
CA TYR A 10 -5.24 6.62 6.11
C TYR A 10 -5.54 8.00 5.51
N PRO A 11 -4.49 8.77 5.12
CA PRO A 11 -4.66 10.06 4.44
C PRO A 11 -5.58 9.90 3.22
N GLU A 12 -6.39 10.92 2.96
CA GLU A 12 -7.28 10.92 1.81
C GLU A 12 -6.47 10.90 0.50
N PRO A 13 -6.86 10.09 -0.51
CA PRO A 13 -6.14 10.00 -1.78
C PRO A 13 -5.87 11.34 -2.46
N SER A 14 -6.79 12.31 -2.35
CA SER A 14 -6.66 13.64 -2.94
C SER A 14 -5.58 14.51 -2.27
N ALA A 15 -5.20 14.20 -1.03
CA ALA A 15 -4.10 14.86 -0.33
C ALA A 15 -2.73 14.29 -0.74
N ILE A 16 -2.69 13.11 -1.36
CA ILE A 16 -1.45 12.40 -1.69
C ILE A 16 -1.19 12.44 -3.18
N PHE A 17 -2.15 12.00 -4.00
CA PHE A 17 -1.94 11.82 -5.43
C PHE A 17 -2.43 13.02 -6.20
N LYS A 18 -1.71 13.39 -7.26
CA LYS A 18 -2.19 14.33 -8.28
C LYS A 18 -3.47 13.82 -8.93
N ASP A 19 -3.50 12.52 -9.23
CA ASP A 19 -4.70 11.77 -9.63
C ASP A 19 -5.18 10.87 -8.49
N PRO A 20 -6.28 11.20 -7.80
CA PRO A 20 -6.83 10.38 -6.72
C PRO A 20 -7.25 8.97 -7.16
N ALA A 21 -7.47 8.72 -8.46
CA ALA A 21 -7.84 7.41 -8.97
C ALA A 21 -6.75 6.36 -8.73
N LEU A 22 -5.49 6.78 -8.53
CA LEU A 22 -4.36 5.90 -8.21
C LEU A 22 -4.56 5.11 -6.91
N ALA A 23 -5.43 5.55 -6.00
CA ALA A 23 -5.69 4.83 -4.75
C ALA A 23 -6.31 3.43 -4.93
N ARG A 24 -6.83 3.11 -6.13
CA ARG A 24 -7.24 1.73 -6.46
C ARG A 24 -6.05 0.79 -6.64
N TYR A 25 -4.88 1.35 -7.01
CA TYR A 25 -3.63 0.62 -7.19
C TYR A 25 -2.74 0.71 -5.96
N PHE A 26 -2.64 1.91 -5.38
CA PHE A 26 -1.74 2.24 -4.28
C PHE A 26 -2.54 2.69 -3.06
N LYS A 27 -2.71 1.79 -2.08
CA LYS A 27 -3.49 2.00 -0.86
C LYS A 27 -2.74 2.93 0.11
N PRO A 28 -3.26 4.13 0.42
CA PRO A 28 -2.62 5.02 1.39
C PRO A 28 -2.56 4.46 2.80
N LEU A 29 -1.37 4.27 3.36
CA LEU A 29 -1.22 3.72 4.71
C LEU A 29 -1.10 4.85 5.74
N LEU A 30 -0.09 5.70 5.56
CA LEU A 30 0.18 6.81 6.46
C LEU A 30 0.96 7.94 5.76
N THR A 31 0.96 9.12 6.39
CA THR A 31 1.84 10.25 6.06
C THR A 31 2.66 10.59 7.28
N HIS A 32 3.93 10.94 7.09
CA HIS A 32 4.76 11.55 8.11
C HIS A 32 5.63 12.67 7.53
N THR A 33 6.23 13.46 8.40
CA THR A 33 7.12 14.57 7.98
C THR A 33 8.57 14.23 8.27
N VAL A 34 9.44 14.48 7.30
CA VAL A 34 10.90 14.29 7.41
C VAL A 34 11.64 15.57 7.08
N GLN A 35 12.85 15.72 7.62
CA GLN A 35 13.75 16.82 7.29
C GLN A 35 14.92 16.27 6.48
N VAL A 36 15.06 16.75 5.24
CA VAL A 36 16.20 16.40 4.37
C VAL A 36 16.79 17.71 3.86
N ASN A 37 18.09 17.91 4.05
CA ASN A 37 18.81 19.13 3.61
C ASN A 37 18.12 20.45 4.04
N ASN A 38 17.68 20.53 5.30
CA ASN A 38 16.92 21.66 5.88
C ASN A 38 15.56 21.95 5.20
N THR A 39 15.05 21.01 4.41
CA THR A 39 13.74 21.07 3.77
C THR A 39 12.81 20.04 4.40
N SER A 40 11.60 20.48 4.71
CA SER A 40 10.55 19.62 5.26
C SER A 40 9.79 18.94 4.13
N TYR A 41 9.76 17.61 4.13
CA TYR A 41 9.00 16.81 3.18
C TYR A 41 7.85 16.10 3.88
N GLN A 42 6.67 16.08 3.25
CA GLN A 42 5.57 15.22 3.66
C GLN A 42 5.66 13.93 2.86
N ILE A 43 6.05 12.86 3.52
CA ILE A 43 6.26 11.55 2.91
C ILE A 43 5.03 10.70 3.14
N HIS A 44 4.49 10.16 2.06
CA HIS A 44 3.33 9.27 2.07
C HIS A 44 3.80 7.84 1.83
N LEU A 45 3.46 6.94 2.75
CA LEU A 45 3.63 5.50 2.58
C LEU A 45 2.32 4.90 2.07
N PHE A 46 2.40 4.14 1.00
CA PHE A 46 1.27 3.43 0.41
C PHE A 46 1.71 2.08 -0.14
N SER A 47 0.79 1.13 -0.21
CA SER A 47 1.06 -0.23 -0.65
C SER A 47 0.27 -0.62 -1.90
N ARG A 48 0.89 -1.39 -2.79
CA ARG A 48 0.26 -2.09 -3.92
C ARG A 48 -0.39 -3.41 -3.53
N ASP A 49 -0.43 -3.78 -2.25
CA ASP A 49 -0.94 -5.07 -1.77
C ASP A 49 -2.22 -5.50 -2.50
N GLY A 50 -2.32 -6.78 -2.84
CA GLY A 50 -3.42 -7.30 -3.65
C GLY A 50 -3.26 -7.13 -5.16
N LEU A 51 -2.18 -6.51 -5.64
CA LEU A 51 -1.80 -6.48 -7.06
C LEU A 51 -0.64 -7.42 -7.33
N ILE A 52 -0.58 -7.91 -8.57
CA ILE A 52 0.51 -8.75 -9.07
C ILE A 52 1.19 -7.96 -10.18
N CYS A 53 2.52 -7.89 -10.14
CA CYS A 53 3.31 -7.28 -11.20
C CYS A 53 3.63 -8.34 -12.26
N LYS A 54 3.56 -7.94 -13.53
CA LYS A 54 4.11 -8.70 -14.64
C LYS A 54 5.62 -8.64 -14.56
N GLU A 55 6.28 -9.71 -15.01
CA GLU A 55 7.72 -9.72 -15.23
C GLU A 55 8.07 -8.85 -16.45
N GLU A 56 7.24 -8.90 -17.51
CA GLU A 56 7.49 -8.19 -18.77
C GLU A 56 6.21 -7.55 -19.36
N PRO A 57 6.32 -6.45 -20.12
CA PRO A 57 7.55 -5.69 -20.34
C PRO A 57 7.96 -4.88 -19.10
N VAL A 58 9.26 -4.66 -18.93
CA VAL A 58 9.79 -3.77 -17.89
C VAL A 58 9.51 -2.31 -18.25
N TYR A 59 8.99 -1.54 -17.27
CA TYR A 59 8.71 -0.11 -17.41
C TYR A 59 9.55 0.71 -16.45
N GLN A 60 10.15 1.80 -16.93
CA GLN A 60 10.84 2.75 -16.07
C GLN A 60 9.91 3.25 -14.96
N TYR A 61 10.41 3.28 -13.71
CA TYR A 61 9.65 3.65 -12.51
C TYR A 61 8.52 2.68 -12.14
N SER A 62 8.53 1.45 -12.67
CA SER A 62 7.55 0.39 -12.41
C SER A 62 8.12 -0.99 -12.71
N GLU A 63 9.11 -1.41 -11.93
CA GLU A 63 9.72 -2.73 -12.03
C GLU A 63 10.18 -3.20 -10.66
N SER A 64 10.32 -4.52 -10.48
CA SER A 64 10.92 -5.13 -9.28
C SER A 64 10.39 -4.54 -7.96
N TYR A 65 9.07 -4.34 -7.90
CA TYR A 65 8.35 -3.80 -6.75
C TYR A 65 8.77 -2.37 -6.32
N CYS A 66 9.45 -1.64 -7.21
CA CYS A 66 9.83 -0.25 -7.08
C CYS A 66 8.99 0.64 -8.00
N PHE A 67 8.38 1.68 -7.42
CA PHE A 67 7.47 2.58 -8.11
C PHE A 67 7.90 4.03 -7.90
N GLY A 68 8.18 4.75 -8.98
CA GLY A 68 8.64 6.14 -8.93
C GLY A 68 7.50 7.16 -9.00
N PHE A 69 7.59 8.19 -8.16
CA PHE A 69 6.63 9.30 -8.10
C PHE A 69 7.37 10.62 -8.08
N ARG A 70 6.96 11.55 -8.93
CA ARG A 70 7.42 12.94 -8.82
C ARG A 70 6.74 13.59 -7.61
N TYR A 71 7.55 14.13 -6.73
CA TYR A 71 7.13 14.90 -5.57
C TYR A 71 6.88 16.36 -5.96
N ASN A 72 5.77 16.92 -5.49
CA ASN A 72 5.50 18.35 -5.60
C ASN A 72 4.66 18.81 -4.41
N GLN A 73 5.29 19.49 -3.45
CA GLN A 73 4.64 20.12 -2.30
C GLN A 73 3.71 19.17 -1.52
N GLY A 74 4.18 17.94 -1.25
CA GLY A 74 3.39 16.93 -0.54
C GLY A 74 2.34 16.25 -1.40
N ARG A 75 2.48 16.28 -2.74
CA ARG A 75 1.65 15.48 -3.66
C ARG A 75 2.51 14.74 -4.66
N TYR A 76 2.06 13.55 -5.04
CA TYR A 76 2.78 12.58 -5.86
C TYR A 76 2.11 12.45 -7.22
N GLU A 77 2.90 12.58 -8.28
CA GLU A 77 2.54 12.24 -9.66
C GLU A 77 3.26 10.95 -10.03
N PHE A 78 2.51 9.89 -10.34
CA PHE A 78 3.10 8.61 -10.73
C PHE A 78 3.84 8.74 -12.06
N LEU A 79 5.09 8.29 -12.10
CA LEU A 79 5.97 8.39 -13.27
C LEU A 79 6.01 7.11 -14.11
N GLY A 80 5.59 5.98 -13.55
CA GLY A 80 5.62 4.68 -14.21
C GLY A 80 4.35 4.37 -15.02
N ASP A 81 4.17 3.09 -15.33
CA ASP A 81 3.07 2.60 -16.15
C ASP A 81 2.22 1.56 -15.38
N LEU A 82 0.91 1.81 -15.29
CA LEU A 82 -0.05 0.90 -14.66
C LEU A 82 -0.21 -0.44 -15.40
N GLN A 83 0.29 -0.55 -16.64
CA GLN A 83 0.38 -1.80 -17.40
C GLN A 83 1.34 -2.83 -16.77
N VAL A 84 2.18 -2.41 -15.82
CA VAL A 84 2.97 -3.33 -14.97
C VAL A 84 2.09 -4.30 -14.19
N PHE A 85 0.84 -3.94 -13.87
CA PHE A 85 -0.04 -4.81 -13.10
C PHE A 85 -0.80 -5.80 -13.98
N GLU A 86 -0.90 -7.03 -13.50
CA GLU A 86 -1.77 -8.04 -14.09
C GLU A 86 -3.22 -7.57 -14.11
N GLU A 87 -3.89 -7.81 -15.23
CA GLU A 87 -5.31 -7.49 -15.40
C GLU A 87 -5.68 -6.00 -15.15
N THR A 88 -4.72 -5.08 -15.26
CA THR A 88 -4.88 -3.65 -14.92
C THR A 88 -6.10 -2.98 -15.57
N GLY A 89 -6.41 -3.33 -16.82
CA GLY A 89 -7.54 -2.76 -17.57
C GLY A 89 -8.91 -3.17 -17.03
N LYS A 90 -8.98 -4.24 -16.25
CA LYS A 90 -10.20 -4.77 -15.64
C LYS A 90 -10.34 -4.36 -14.17
N LEU A 91 -9.23 -3.96 -13.54
CA LEU A 91 -9.19 -3.54 -12.14
C LEU A 91 -10.20 -2.44 -11.76
N PRO A 92 -10.43 -1.38 -12.57
CA PRO A 92 -11.42 -0.35 -12.25
C PRO A 92 -12.82 -0.90 -11.96
N ALA A 93 -13.30 -1.85 -12.76
CA ALA A 93 -14.63 -2.42 -12.61
C ALA A 93 -14.71 -3.29 -11.34
N LEU A 94 -13.68 -4.09 -11.08
CA LEU A 94 -13.58 -4.90 -9.87
C LEU A 94 -13.54 -4.02 -8.62
N HIS A 95 -12.69 -2.99 -8.60
CA HIS A 95 -12.59 -2.06 -7.47
C HIS A 95 -13.93 -1.36 -7.21
N GLN A 96 -14.61 -0.89 -8.27
CA GLN A 96 -15.91 -0.25 -8.13
C GLN A 96 -16.95 -1.20 -7.51
N PHE A 97 -17.00 -2.46 -7.96
CA PHE A 97 -17.89 -3.46 -7.39
C PHE A 97 -17.63 -3.67 -5.89
N LEU A 98 -16.36 -3.87 -5.51
CA LEU A 98 -15.96 -4.09 -4.12
C LEU A 98 -16.27 -2.87 -3.24
N GLN A 99 -16.02 -1.65 -3.74
CA GLN A 99 -16.33 -0.42 -3.02
C GLN A 99 -17.83 -0.25 -2.80
N GLN A 100 -18.65 -0.54 -3.80
CA GLN A 100 -20.11 -0.46 -3.69
C GLN A 100 -20.65 -1.46 -2.68
N ASP A 101 -20.16 -2.70 -2.69
CA ASP A 101 -20.53 -3.72 -1.71
C ASP A 101 -20.14 -3.29 -0.28
N PHE A 102 -18.89 -2.85 -0.10
CA PHE A 102 -18.39 -2.44 1.20
C PHE A 102 -19.14 -1.22 1.75
N ASP A 103 -19.39 -0.20 0.92
CA ASP A 103 -20.14 0.98 1.38
C ASP A 103 -21.58 0.67 1.78
N ALA A 104 -22.22 -0.29 1.10
CA ALA A 104 -23.57 -0.72 1.45
C ALA A 104 -23.64 -1.55 2.74
N LYS A 105 -22.58 -2.30 3.07
CA LYS A 105 -22.63 -3.37 4.09
C LYS A 105 -21.59 -3.24 5.23
N LYS A 106 -20.68 -2.27 5.21
CA LYS A 106 -19.60 -2.12 6.21
C LYS A 106 -20.06 -2.12 7.67
N ASP A 107 -21.23 -1.55 7.97
CA ASP A 107 -21.81 -1.60 9.32
C ASP A 107 -22.26 -3.00 9.73
N GLU A 108 -22.84 -3.75 8.79
CA GLU A 108 -23.21 -5.13 9.01
C GLU A 108 -21.96 -6.01 9.19
N TYR A 109 -20.96 -5.85 8.33
CA TYR A 109 -19.68 -6.55 8.44
C TYR A 109 -19.01 -6.32 9.80
N LEU A 110 -19.00 -5.07 10.27
CA LEU A 110 -18.46 -4.73 11.58
C LEU A 110 -19.28 -5.34 12.72
N LYS A 111 -20.62 -5.25 12.66
CA LYS A 111 -21.51 -5.81 13.68
C LYS A 111 -21.35 -7.33 13.80
N ASN A 112 -21.29 -8.01 12.66
CA ASN A 112 -21.18 -9.46 12.57
C ASN A 112 -19.75 -9.96 12.75
N LYS A 113 -18.76 -9.05 12.81
CA LYS A 113 -17.34 -9.38 12.85
C LYS A 113 -16.92 -10.27 11.67
N THR A 114 -17.46 -9.99 10.47
CA THR A 114 -17.23 -10.78 9.26
C THR A 114 -15.75 -10.82 8.92
N THR A 115 -15.17 -12.01 9.03
CA THR A 115 -13.76 -12.29 8.71
C THR A 115 -13.51 -12.15 7.21
N VAL A 116 -12.24 -12.02 6.82
CA VAL A 116 -11.84 -11.96 5.41
C VAL A 116 -12.31 -13.19 4.63
N LYS A 117 -12.23 -14.39 5.24
CA LYS A 117 -12.66 -15.64 4.63
C LYS A 117 -14.18 -15.63 4.38
N GLU A 118 -14.97 -15.30 5.38
CA GLU A 118 -16.43 -15.25 5.27
C GLU A 118 -16.89 -14.23 4.23
N TYR A 119 -16.23 -13.06 4.18
CA TYR A 119 -16.49 -12.05 3.15
C TYR A 119 -16.25 -12.62 1.75
N LEU A 120 -15.07 -13.20 1.48
CA LEU A 120 -14.72 -13.76 0.18
C LEU A 120 -15.65 -14.91 -0.23
N GLU A 121 -16.04 -15.78 0.71
CA GLU A 121 -17.02 -16.84 0.46
C GLU A 121 -18.39 -16.26 0.09
N ALA A 122 -18.84 -15.21 0.77
CA ALA A 122 -20.13 -14.58 0.54
C ALA A 122 -20.24 -13.88 -0.82
N ILE A 123 -19.16 -13.25 -1.30
CA ILE A 123 -19.16 -12.51 -2.58
C ILE A 123 -18.61 -13.31 -3.76
N ARG A 124 -18.24 -14.58 -3.57
CA ARG A 124 -17.43 -15.37 -4.53
C ARG A 124 -18.04 -15.39 -5.94
N LYS A 125 -19.36 -15.56 -6.03
CA LYS A 125 -20.07 -15.67 -7.31
C LYS A 125 -20.06 -14.33 -8.04
N GLU A 126 -20.48 -13.28 -7.37
CA GLU A 126 -20.53 -11.91 -7.89
C GLU A 126 -19.14 -11.39 -8.24
N LEU A 127 -18.12 -11.76 -7.46
CA LEU A 127 -16.71 -11.47 -7.73
C LEU A 127 -16.26 -12.09 -9.06
N GLY A 128 -16.68 -13.32 -9.35
CA GLY A 128 -16.40 -14.00 -10.62
C GLY A 128 -17.01 -13.27 -11.81
N GLU A 129 -18.25 -12.79 -11.67
CA GLU A 129 -18.95 -12.03 -12.71
C GLU A 129 -18.37 -10.62 -12.91
N ALA A 130 -17.98 -9.95 -11.82
CA ALA A 130 -17.49 -8.57 -11.83
C ALA A 130 -16.04 -8.43 -12.30
N SER A 131 -15.16 -9.35 -11.88
CA SER A 131 -13.71 -9.23 -12.14
C SER A 131 -13.37 -9.29 -13.62
N ARG A 132 -13.97 -10.23 -14.38
CA ARG A 132 -13.62 -10.54 -15.77
C ARG A 132 -12.14 -10.90 -15.99
N PHE A 133 -11.39 -11.13 -14.91
CA PHE A 133 -9.99 -11.52 -14.96
C PHE A 133 -9.87 -12.90 -15.62
N GLY A 134 -8.78 -13.13 -16.36
CA GLY A 134 -8.48 -14.45 -16.93
C GLY A 134 -8.22 -15.47 -15.82
N GLU A 135 -7.57 -15.03 -14.74
CA GLU A 135 -7.31 -15.83 -13.56
C GLU A 135 -8.10 -15.32 -12.35
N PHE A 136 -9.05 -16.12 -11.87
CA PHE A 136 -9.89 -15.76 -10.73
C PHE A 136 -9.08 -15.52 -9.44
N ILE A 137 -7.94 -16.20 -9.28
CA ILE A 137 -7.08 -16.04 -8.09
C ILE A 137 -6.58 -14.59 -7.95
N TYR A 138 -6.31 -13.88 -9.04
CA TYR A 138 -5.88 -12.47 -8.99
C TYR A 138 -7.01 -11.56 -8.47
N ALA A 139 -8.25 -11.84 -8.85
CA ALA A 139 -9.41 -11.13 -8.33
C ALA A 139 -9.65 -11.42 -6.84
N GLU A 140 -9.46 -12.67 -6.41
CA GLU A 140 -9.56 -13.06 -5.00
C GLU A 140 -8.49 -12.39 -4.15
N ILE A 141 -7.24 -12.34 -4.62
CA ILE A 141 -6.11 -11.65 -3.96
C ILE A 141 -6.41 -10.15 -3.81
N TYR A 142 -6.88 -9.50 -4.88
CA TYR A 142 -7.25 -8.08 -4.81
C TYR A 142 -8.42 -7.83 -3.85
N ALA A 143 -9.47 -8.64 -3.91
CA ALA A 143 -10.64 -8.52 -3.03
C ALA A 143 -10.28 -8.72 -1.55
N ARG A 144 -9.37 -9.66 -1.26
CA ARG A 144 -8.82 -9.93 0.07
C ARG A 144 -8.11 -8.70 0.63
N SER A 145 -7.18 -8.13 -0.14
CA SER A 145 -6.43 -6.93 0.25
C SER A 145 -7.36 -5.73 0.41
N PHE A 146 -8.27 -5.51 -0.54
CA PHE A 146 -9.27 -4.45 -0.50
C PHE A 146 -10.08 -4.49 0.80
N TYR A 147 -10.69 -5.63 1.11
CA TYR A 147 -11.55 -5.76 2.28
C TYR A 147 -10.77 -5.59 3.58
N SER A 148 -9.56 -6.17 3.67
CA SER A 148 -8.71 -6.04 4.86
C SER A 148 -8.35 -4.57 5.14
N TYR A 149 -7.99 -3.83 4.09
CA TYR A 149 -7.65 -2.42 4.18
C TYR A 149 -8.87 -1.54 4.52
N GLU A 150 -9.96 -1.63 3.75
CA GLU A 150 -11.12 -0.77 3.94
C GLU A 150 -11.84 -1.05 5.27
N PHE A 151 -11.88 -2.30 5.74
CA PHE A 151 -12.41 -2.62 7.07
C PHE A 151 -11.55 -2.03 8.18
N THR A 152 -10.23 -2.20 8.11
CA THR A 152 -9.30 -1.67 9.13
C THR A 152 -9.39 -0.14 9.18
N LYS A 153 -9.39 0.52 8.02
CA LYS A 153 -9.59 1.96 7.87
C LYS A 153 -10.94 2.42 8.39
N TYR A 154 -12.02 1.70 8.08
CA TYR A 154 -13.37 2.01 8.57
C TYR A 154 -13.45 1.95 10.09
N TYR A 155 -12.88 0.90 10.70
CA TYR A 155 -12.81 0.77 12.15
C TYR A 155 -12.06 1.94 12.78
N PHE A 156 -10.89 2.30 12.23
CA PHE A 156 -10.12 3.46 12.69
C PHE A 156 -10.94 4.75 12.63
N ARG A 157 -11.61 5.02 11.49
CA ARG A 157 -12.44 6.23 11.33
C ARG A 157 -13.62 6.27 12.29
N LYS A 158 -14.24 5.13 12.58
CA LYS A 158 -15.40 5.04 13.45
C LYS A 158 -15.06 5.19 14.93
N TYR A 159 -13.92 4.67 15.37
CA TYR A 159 -13.58 4.57 16.79
C TYR A 159 -12.34 5.38 17.22
N GLY A 160 -11.61 5.97 16.28
CA GLY A 160 -10.39 6.74 16.54
C GLY A 160 -9.20 5.90 17.00
N VAL A 161 -9.28 4.57 16.92
CA VAL A 161 -8.22 3.65 17.36
C VAL A 161 -7.93 2.66 16.24
N HIS A 162 -6.65 2.57 15.87
CA HIS A 162 -6.20 1.62 14.85
C HIS A 162 -6.25 0.19 15.42
N ARG A 163 -6.94 -0.70 14.70
CA ARG A 163 -6.92 -2.15 14.94
C ARG A 163 -7.04 -2.86 13.61
N HIS A 164 -6.05 -3.67 13.27
CA HIS A 164 -6.12 -4.57 12.12
C HIS A 164 -7.38 -5.44 12.18
N ILE A 165 -7.99 -5.73 11.02
CA ILE A 165 -9.24 -6.50 10.92
C ILE A 165 -9.21 -7.78 11.76
N SER A 166 -8.12 -8.56 11.74
CA SER A 166 -8.03 -9.82 12.50
C SER A 166 -8.12 -9.64 14.02
N VAL A 167 -7.73 -8.48 14.56
CA VAL A 167 -7.94 -8.14 15.98
C VAL A 167 -9.42 -7.92 16.25
N VAL A 168 -10.13 -7.30 15.30
CA VAL A 168 -11.56 -6.97 15.43
C VAL A 168 -12.45 -8.20 15.23
N THR A 169 -12.17 -8.99 14.20
CA THR A 169 -13.01 -10.10 13.75
C THR A 169 -12.66 -11.41 14.42
N GLU A 170 -11.36 -11.66 14.65
CA GLU A 170 -10.84 -12.96 15.09
C GLU A 170 -10.17 -12.92 16.47
N GLN A 171 -10.12 -11.75 17.12
CA GLN A 171 -9.53 -11.56 18.46
C GLN A 171 -8.03 -11.87 18.54
N TRP A 172 -7.31 -11.68 17.44
CA TRP A 172 -5.86 -11.81 17.45
C TRP A 172 -5.18 -10.77 18.35
N ALA A 173 -3.92 -11.03 18.71
CA ALA A 173 -3.13 -10.10 19.50
C ALA A 173 -2.98 -8.75 18.78
N LYS A 174 -2.99 -7.67 19.57
CA LYS A 174 -2.74 -6.32 19.06
C LYS A 174 -1.26 -6.17 18.76
N ASN A 175 -0.93 -5.63 17.60
CA ASN A 175 0.39 -5.04 17.37
C ASN A 175 0.44 -3.68 18.10
N THR A 176 1.45 -3.48 18.93
CA THR A 176 1.67 -2.26 19.72
C THR A 176 2.94 -1.50 19.34
N ASP A 177 3.65 -2.00 18.33
CA ASP A 177 4.91 -1.44 17.89
C ASP A 177 4.67 -0.09 17.18
N PRO A 178 5.68 0.81 17.09
CA PRO A 178 5.56 2.06 16.35
C PRO A 178 5.16 1.85 14.89
N PHE A 179 4.37 2.77 14.31
CA PHE A 179 3.92 2.64 12.91
C PHE A 179 5.06 2.78 11.90
N LEU A 180 6.06 3.59 12.22
CA LEU A 180 7.29 3.69 11.43
C LEU A 180 8.31 2.69 11.96
N LEU A 181 9.07 2.10 11.06
CA LEU A 181 10.23 1.29 11.42
C LEU A 181 11.29 2.13 12.12
N ASP A 182 12.06 1.50 12.99
CA ASP A 182 13.29 2.09 13.49
C ASP A 182 14.28 2.29 12.33
N GLU A 183 15.06 3.35 12.38
CA GLU A 183 15.97 3.70 11.30
C GLU A 183 17.06 2.64 11.12
N ALA A 184 17.62 2.08 12.20
CA ALA A 184 18.66 1.07 12.08
C ALA A 184 18.11 -0.22 11.44
N ASP A 185 16.98 -0.71 11.95
CA ASP A 185 16.32 -1.91 11.41
C ASP A 185 15.93 -1.70 9.92
N ALA A 186 15.44 -0.50 9.57
CA ALA A 186 15.08 -0.18 8.20
C ALA A 186 16.29 -0.13 7.25
N GLN A 187 17.44 0.38 7.72
CA GLN A 187 18.66 0.42 6.92
C GLN A 187 19.19 -0.98 6.63
N ASP A 188 19.25 -1.85 7.63
CA ASP A 188 19.69 -3.26 7.45
C ASP A 188 18.82 -3.99 6.40
N MET A 189 17.50 -3.82 6.46
CA MET A 189 16.58 -4.42 5.48
C MET A 189 16.72 -3.79 4.08
N LEU A 190 17.02 -2.50 4.01
CA LEU A 190 17.18 -1.79 2.74
C LEU A 190 18.49 -2.17 2.03
N GLU A 191 19.57 -2.42 2.79
CA GLU A 191 20.82 -2.96 2.26
C GLU A 191 20.59 -4.32 1.58
N GLU A 192 19.90 -5.24 2.25
CA GLU A 192 19.56 -6.55 1.69
C GLU A 192 18.70 -6.43 0.43
N TRP A 193 17.69 -5.55 0.44
CA TRP A 193 16.87 -5.32 -0.75
C TRP A 193 17.67 -4.74 -1.92
N LEU A 194 18.60 -3.81 -1.67
CA LEU A 194 19.41 -3.17 -2.71
C LEU A 194 20.29 -4.17 -3.46
N GLU A 195 20.88 -5.14 -2.75
CA GLU A 195 21.69 -6.19 -3.37
C GLU A 195 20.91 -6.96 -4.43
N GLY A 196 19.66 -7.34 -4.15
CA GLY A 196 18.79 -8.01 -5.12
C GLY A 196 18.25 -7.06 -6.20
N PHE A 197 17.91 -5.83 -5.83
CA PHE A 197 17.32 -4.86 -6.77
C PHE A 197 18.27 -4.49 -7.91
N GLU A 198 19.57 -4.34 -7.64
CA GLU A 198 20.56 -4.04 -8.69
C GLU A 198 20.74 -5.22 -9.67
N GLU A 199 20.50 -6.45 -9.23
CA GLU A 199 20.55 -7.64 -10.10
C GLU A 199 19.26 -7.83 -10.93
N ASP A 200 18.12 -7.44 -10.37
CA ASP A 200 16.78 -7.72 -10.90
C ASP A 200 16.15 -6.54 -11.67
N THR A 201 16.91 -5.48 -11.97
CA THR A 201 16.39 -4.28 -12.66
C THR A 201 17.07 -4.00 -13.99
N GLU A 202 16.28 -3.56 -14.97
CA GLU A 202 16.82 -3.13 -16.26
C GLU A 202 17.11 -1.63 -16.32
N ASN A 203 16.47 -0.82 -15.46
CA ASN A 203 16.67 0.63 -15.43
C ASN A 203 17.59 1.06 -14.28
N GLU A 204 18.43 2.05 -14.57
CA GLU A 204 19.29 2.68 -13.56
C GLU A 204 18.53 3.77 -12.79
N TYR A 205 18.27 3.51 -11.51
CA TYR A 205 17.57 4.46 -10.63
C TYR A 205 18.52 5.31 -9.77
N GLY A 206 19.73 4.83 -9.52
CA GLY A 206 20.69 5.45 -8.60
C GLY A 206 20.18 5.50 -7.15
N ILE A 207 19.38 4.53 -6.74
CA ILE A 207 18.85 4.43 -5.38
C ILE A 207 19.99 4.07 -4.44
N THR A 208 20.04 4.72 -3.28
CA THR A 208 20.98 4.39 -2.20
C THR A 208 20.27 4.36 -0.86
N THR A 209 20.88 3.72 0.13
CA THR A 209 20.38 3.68 1.52
C THR A 209 20.20 5.08 2.13
N GLY A 210 21.04 6.05 1.73
CA GLY A 210 20.96 7.44 2.16
C GLY A 210 19.70 8.19 1.68
N MET A 211 18.92 7.61 0.75
CA MET A 211 17.63 8.15 0.34
C MET A 211 16.48 7.78 1.28
N PHE A 212 16.70 6.90 2.27
CA PHE A 212 15.65 6.45 3.18
C PHE A 212 14.91 7.63 3.82
N ALA A 213 13.61 7.71 3.56
CA ALA A 213 12.72 8.73 4.10
C ALA A 213 11.70 8.14 5.07
N GLY A 214 11.44 6.83 5.04
CA GLY A 214 10.57 6.18 6.02
C GLY A 214 10.17 4.78 5.61
N GLY A 215 9.75 3.98 6.58
CA GLY A 215 9.31 2.60 6.35
C GLY A 215 8.18 2.17 7.28
N THR A 216 7.33 1.27 6.82
CA THR A 216 6.26 0.67 7.64
C THR A 216 5.95 -0.75 7.20
N GLU A 217 5.48 -1.60 8.12
CA GLU A 217 4.96 -2.91 7.77
C GLU A 217 3.53 -2.81 7.20
N SER A 218 3.32 -3.22 5.95
CA SER A 218 2.00 -3.11 5.29
C SER A 218 0.91 -3.93 5.99
N ARG A 219 1.27 -5.08 6.58
CA ARG A 219 0.37 -5.99 7.32
C ARG A 219 -0.42 -5.36 8.47
N ARG A 220 0.01 -4.19 8.94
CA ARG A 220 -0.74 -3.43 9.96
C ARG A 220 -2.03 -2.85 9.40
N PHE A 221 -2.03 -2.59 8.09
CA PHE A 221 -3.08 -1.89 7.39
C PHE A 221 -3.83 -2.78 6.41
N THR A 222 -3.14 -3.74 5.78
CA THR A 222 -3.65 -4.53 4.65
C THR A 222 -3.76 -6.01 5.01
N ALA A 223 -3.80 -6.92 4.03
CA ALA A 223 -3.91 -8.35 4.31
C ALA A 223 -2.66 -8.90 5.03
N LEU A 224 -2.86 -9.90 5.89
CA LEU A 224 -1.75 -10.57 6.58
C LEU A 224 -0.91 -11.45 5.66
N ALA A 225 -1.55 -12.06 4.66
CA ALA A 225 -0.88 -12.84 3.63
C ALA A 225 -0.35 -11.89 2.56
N GLY A 226 0.95 -11.97 2.24
CA GLY A 226 1.62 -11.01 1.35
C GLY A 226 2.20 -9.80 2.09
N SER A 227 2.46 -9.93 3.40
CA SER A 227 3.04 -8.87 4.22
C SER A 227 4.40 -8.44 3.70
N SER A 228 4.48 -7.18 3.30
CA SER A 228 5.71 -6.50 2.87
C SER A 228 6.09 -5.41 3.87
N VAL A 229 7.35 -5.02 3.86
CA VAL A 229 7.75 -3.70 4.33
C VAL A 229 7.68 -2.74 3.16
N VAL A 230 7.04 -1.60 3.39
CA VAL A 230 6.98 -0.49 2.42
C VAL A 230 8.01 0.55 2.83
N PHE A 231 8.94 0.87 1.94
CA PHE A 231 9.90 1.95 2.09
C PHE A 231 9.55 3.12 1.16
N ALA A 232 9.80 4.34 1.62
CA ALA A 232 9.89 5.53 0.80
C ALA A 232 11.36 5.99 0.73
N LEU A 233 11.87 6.14 -0.48
CA LEU A 233 13.23 6.59 -0.75
C LEU A 233 13.17 7.91 -1.53
N LEU A 234 13.64 9.01 -0.93
CA LEU A 234 13.59 10.36 -1.49
C LEU A 234 14.91 10.72 -2.19
N ASP A 235 14.84 10.87 -3.50
CA ASP A 235 15.83 11.60 -4.29
C ASP A 235 15.47 13.10 -4.28
N ALA A 236 16.02 13.81 -3.31
CA ALA A 236 15.74 15.24 -3.09
C ALA A 236 16.31 16.15 -4.20
N GLU A 237 17.29 15.68 -4.99
CA GLU A 237 17.85 16.46 -6.10
C GLU A 237 16.92 16.45 -7.32
N LYS A 238 16.21 15.34 -7.53
CA LYS A 238 15.27 15.16 -8.65
C LYS A 238 13.80 15.38 -8.26
N ASP A 239 13.52 15.61 -6.98
CA ASP A 239 12.17 15.60 -6.41
C ASP A 239 11.41 14.32 -6.78
N ILE A 240 12.05 13.16 -6.60
CA ILE A 240 11.44 11.84 -6.85
C ILE A 240 11.38 11.07 -5.53
N VAL A 241 10.23 10.43 -5.27
CA VAL A 241 10.07 9.44 -4.21
C VAL A 241 9.87 8.08 -4.88
N TYR A 242 10.73 7.13 -4.52
CA TYR A 242 10.56 5.72 -4.87
C TYR A 242 9.83 5.02 -3.73
N MET A 243 8.76 4.32 -4.07
CA MET A 243 8.05 3.44 -3.16
C MET A 243 8.44 2.01 -3.45
N VAL A 244 9.00 1.35 -2.45
CA VAL A 244 9.56 0.00 -2.56
C VAL A 244 8.79 -0.92 -1.65
N GLU A 245 8.38 -2.08 -2.15
CA GLU A 245 7.87 -3.16 -1.32
C GLU A 245 8.86 -4.32 -1.23
N TYR A 246 9.41 -4.52 -0.04
CA TYR A 246 10.32 -5.62 0.26
C TYR A 246 9.55 -6.75 0.97
N THR A 247 9.67 -7.97 0.44
CA THR A 247 9.10 -9.18 1.02
C THR A 247 10.24 -10.15 1.30
N SER A 248 10.56 -10.36 2.57
CA SER A 248 11.52 -11.36 3.05
C SER A 248 10.92 -12.76 3.13
#